data_AF-A0A4Y2R226-F1
#
_entry.id   AF-A0A4Y2R226-F1
#
_cell.length_a   1.000
_cell.length_b   1.000
_cell.length_c   1.000
_cell.angle_alpha   90.00
_cell.angle_beta   90.00
_cell.angle_gamma   90.00
#
_symmetry.space_group_name_H-M   'P 1'
#
loop_
_entity.id
_entity.type
_entity.pdbx_description
1 polymer ?
#
loop_
_entity_poly.entity_id
_entity_poly.type
_entity_poly.pdbx_seq_one_letter_code
_entity_poly.pdbx_strand_id
1 'polypeptide(L)'
;MFIFDYQPFNVENDRGFRAFVSDLNPSYSLPSRDTIVNTLLPAIYEQVSHDVRQSCCTIKKSCLTTDCWTSANNESFMSVTAHYLDDEFKMNSLLLDVSILFVPHTSANLSSETLKIVKN
;
A
#
# COMPACT_ATOMS: atom_id res chain seq x y z
N MET A 1 -6.24 -12.85 -3.65
CA MET A 1 -6.78 -12.45 -4.96
C MET A 1 -6.27 -11.08 -5.41
N PHE A 2 -6.82 -9.95 -4.93
CA PHE A 2 -6.43 -8.63 -5.46
C PHE A 2 -5.01 -8.21 -5.07
N ILE A 3 -4.64 -8.38 -3.80
CA ILE A 3 -3.34 -7.93 -3.28
C ILE A 3 -2.25 -8.97 -3.55
N PHE A 4 -2.54 -10.24 -3.26
CA PHE A 4 -1.54 -11.31 -3.36
C PHE A 4 -1.34 -11.84 -4.78
N ASP A 5 -2.39 -11.83 -5.61
CA ASP A 5 -2.37 -12.45 -6.95
C ASP A 5 -2.55 -11.40 -8.06
N TYR A 6 -2.52 -10.11 -7.70
CA TYR A 6 -2.66 -8.95 -8.59
C TYR A 6 -3.84 -9.05 -9.56
N GLN A 7 -4.92 -9.71 -9.14
CA GLN A 7 -6.12 -9.83 -9.97
C GLN A 7 -6.77 -8.46 -10.14
N PRO A 8 -7.32 -8.17 -11.33
CA PRO A 8 -7.98 -6.90 -11.56
C PRO A 8 -9.29 -6.85 -10.76
N PHE A 9 -9.66 -5.65 -10.30
CA PHE A 9 -10.88 -5.44 -9.50
C PHE A 9 -12.19 -5.70 -10.25
N ASN A 10 -12.12 -6.00 -11.55
CA ASN A 10 -13.27 -6.31 -12.39
C ASN A 10 -13.45 -7.82 -12.64
N VAL A 11 -12.66 -8.68 -12.00
CA VAL A 11 -12.72 -10.15 -12.13
C VAL A 11 -14.10 -10.74 -11.77
N GLU A 12 -14.91 -10.03 -10.99
CA GLU A 12 -16.30 -10.39 -10.71
C GLU A 12 -17.21 -10.36 -11.95
N ASN A 13 -16.75 -9.75 -13.04
CA ASN A 13 -17.46 -9.73 -14.33
C ASN A 13 -17.11 -10.95 -15.21
N ASP A 14 -16.06 -11.70 -14.87
CA ASP A 14 -15.61 -12.83 -15.66
C ASP A 14 -16.57 -14.01 -15.52
N ARG A 15 -17.16 -14.42 -16.64
CA ARG A 15 -18.21 -15.47 -16.67
C ARG A 15 -17.75 -16.79 -16.04
N GLY A 16 -16.52 -17.21 -16.34
CA GLY A 16 -15.94 -18.43 -15.80
C GLY A 16 -15.72 -18.34 -14.28
N PHE A 17 -15.21 -17.21 -13.79
CA PHE A 17 -15.00 -16.99 -12.36
C PHE A 17 -16.32 -16.96 -11.59
N ARG A 18 -17.35 -16.28 -12.13
CA ARG A 18 -18.70 -16.27 -11.55
C ARG A 18 -19.32 -17.66 -11.46
N ALA A 19 -19.21 -18.45 -12.53
CA ALA A 19 -19.70 -19.83 -12.54
C ALA A 19 -18.96 -20.67 -11.48
N PHE A 20 -17.63 -20.59 -11.45
CA PHE A 20 -16.82 -21.28 -10.46
C PHE A 20 -17.20 -20.92 -9.02
N VAL A 21 -17.34 -19.63 -8.69
CA VAL A 21 -17.73 -19.18 -7.35
C VAL A 21 -19.16 -19.64 -7.00
N SER A 22 -20.08 -19.60 -7.96
CA SER A 22 -21.45 -20.09 -7.79
C SER A 22 -21.49 -21.61 -7.55
N ASP A 23 -20.63 -22.38 -8.22
CA ASP A 23 -20.55 -23.83 -8.03
C ASP A 23 -19.99 -24.18 -6.63
N LEU A 24 -19.11 -23.33 -6.08
CA LEU A 24 -18.59 -23.48 -4.72
C LEU A 24 -19.60 -23.09 -3.64
N ASN A 25 -20.27 -21.95 -3.81
CA ASN A 25 -21.29 -21.46 -2.89
C ASN A 25 -22.33 -20.59 -3.63
N PRO A 26 -23.48 -21.16 -4.01
CA PRO A 26 -24.52 -20.44 -4.74
C PRO A 26 -25.12 -19.25 -3.97
N SER A 27 -24.99 -19.22 -2.63
CA SER A 27 -25.50 -18.13 -1.80
C SER A 27 -24.51 -16.98 -1.63
N TYR A 28 -23.27 -17.13 -2.07
CA TYR A 28 -22.28 -16.08 -2.00
C TYR A 28 -22.40 -15.13 -3.19
N SER A 29 -22.63 -13.85 -2.90
CA SER A 29 -22.55 -12.79 -3.92
C SER A 29 -21.15 -12.21 -3.94
N LEU A 30 -20.51 -12.24 -5.11
CA LEU A 30 -19.25 -11.54 -5.32
C LEU A 30 -19.45 -10.03 -5.08
N PRO A 31 -18.53 -9.38 -4.35
CA PRO A 31 -18.57 -7.93 -4.21
C PRO A 31 -18.31 -7.29 -5.57
N SER A 32 -19.05 -6.23 -5.89
CA SER A 32 -18.82 -5.47 -7.12
C SER A 32 -17.48 -4.74 -7.06
N ARG A 33 -16.91 -4.41 -8.21
CA ARG A 33 -15.75 -3.50 -8.29
C ARG A 33 -15.95 -2.23 -7.44
N ASP A 34 -17.15 -1.64 -7.50
CA ASP A 34 -17.50 -0.45 -6.73
C ASP A 34 -17.39 -0.70 -5.23
N THR A 35 -17.96 -1.81 -4.75
CA THR A 35 -17.85 -2.24 -3.35
C THR A 35 -16.39 -2.47 -2.94
N ILE A 36 -15.59 -3.10 -3.81
CA ILE A 36 -14.17 -3.36 -3.51
C ILE A 36 -13.40 -2.04 -3.39
N VAL A 37 -13.54 -1.14 -4.37
CA VAL A 37 -12.77 0.10 -4.47
C VAL A 37 -13.23 1.16 -3.47
N ASN A 38 -14.53 1.33 -3.28
CA ASN A 38 -15.09 2.43 -2.51
C ASN A 38 -15.47 2.05 -1.08
N THR A 39 -15.40 0.77 -0.70
CA THR A 39 -15.74 0.32 0.67
C THR A 39 -14.65 -0.54 1.28
N LEU A 40 -14.30 -1.66 0.64
CA LEU A 40 -13.38 -2.62 1.24
C LEU A 40 -11.93 -2.11 1.28
N LEU A 41 -11.44 -1.53 0.17
CA LEU A 41 -10.09 -0.99 0.10
C LEU A 41 -9.83 0.16 1.07
N PRO A 42 -10.71 1.19 1.19
CA PRO A 42 -10.55 2.24 2.17
C PRO A 42 -10.52 1.72 3.61
N ALA A 43 -11.40 0.78 3.96
CA ALA A 43 -11.43 0.18 5.29
C ALA A 43 -10.13 -0.57 5.62
N ILE A 44 -9.59 -1.34 4.66
CA ILE A 44 -8.30 -2.03 4.82
C ILE A 44 -7.16 -1.00 4.94
N TYR A 45 -7.16 0.04 4.12
CA TYR A 45 -6.17 1.11 4.18
C TYR A 45 -6.17 1.81 5.53
N GLU A 46 -7.33 2.18 6.06
CA GLU A 46 -7.46 2.82 7.37
C GLU A 46 -6.90 1.93 8.48
N GLN A 47 -7.24 0.64 8.46
CA GLN A 47 -6.71 -0.33 9.42
C GLN A 47 -5.19 -0.44 9.33
N VAL A 48 -4.63 -0.63 8.13
CA VAL A 48 -3.18 -0.76 7.93
C VAL A 48 -2.46 0.54 8.30
N SER A 49 -3.01 1.70 7.92
CA SER A 49 -2.44 3.01 8.27
C SER A 49 -2.42 3.21 9.79
N HIS A 50 -3.49 2.81 10.49
CA HIS A 50 -3.53 2.83 11.94
C HIS A 50 -2.43 1.96 12.55
N ASP A 51 -2.29 0.72 12.08
CA ASP A 51 -1.31 -0.23 12.60
C ASP A 51 0.14 0.21 12.35
N VAL A 52 0.41 0.80 11.19
CA VAL A 52 1.72 1.41 10.88
C VAL A 52 2.01 2.58 11.82
N ARG A 53 1.04 3.48 12.05
CA ARG A 53 1.20 4.60 12.99
C ARG A 53 1.47 4.11 14.41
N GLN A 54 0.74 3.09 14.88
CA GLN A 54 0.97 2.49 16.20
C GLN A 54 2.36 1.87 16.30
N SER A 55 2.79 1.15 15.26
CA SER A 55 4.13 0.57 15.20
C SER A 55 5.20 1.65 15.30
N CYS A 56 5.05 2.76 14.55
CA CYS A 56 5.97 3.91 14.61
C CYS A 56 6.12 4.51 16.02
N CYS A 57 5.08 4.54 16.84
CA CYS A 57 5.14 5.03 18.22
C CYS A 57 6.08 4.22 19.12
N THR A 58 6.36 2.96 18.77
CA THR A 58 7.21 2.05 19.56
C THR A 58 8.67 2.03 19.10
N ILE A 59 8.94 2.53 17.90
CA ILE A 59 10.26 2.46 17.27
C ILE A 59 11.19 3.51 17.89
N LYS A 60 12.26 3.03 18.54
CA LYS A 60 13.30 3.91 19.13
C LYS A 60 14.35 4.35 18.13
N LYS A 61 14.70 3.46 17.20
CA LYS A 61 15.74 3.66 16.19
C LYS A 61 15.31 2.98 14.90
N SER A 62 15.39 3.71 13.80
CA SER A 62 15.16 3.19 12.47
C SER A 62 16.16 3.77 11.49
N CYS A 63 16.32 3.10 10.35
CA CYS A 63 16.86 3.71 9.14
C CYS A 63 15.73 3.90 8.13
N LEU A 64 15.87 4.90 7.27
CA LEU A 64 14.93 5.16 6.19
C LEU A 64 15.58 4.78 4.87
N THR A 65 14.81 4.14 4.01
CA THR A 65 15.14 4.00 2.59
C THR A 65 14.15 4.78 1.77
N THR A 66 14.62 5.31 0.64
CA THR A 66 13.77 5.97 -0.34
C THR A 66 13.96 5.30 -1.69
N ASP A 67 12.87 4.92 -2.33
CA ASP A 67 12.89 4.40 -3.69
C ASP A 67 12.11 5.35 -4.60
N CYS A 68 12.68 5.72 -5.74
CA CYS A 68 12.09 6.65 -6.68
C CYS A 68 12.02 5.99 -8.05
N TRP A 69 10.83 6.00 -8.65
CA TRP A 69 10.62 5.42 -9.97
C TRP A 69 9.68 6.28 -10.81
N THR A 70 9.72 6.08 -12.12
CA THR A 70 8.76 6.65 -13.06
C THR A 70 7.86 5.53 -13.57
N SER A 71 6.54 5.69 -13.47
CA SER A 71 5.58 4.70 -13.95
C SER A 71 5.53 4.67 -15.48
N ALA A 72 4.88 3.64 -16.04
CA ALA A 72 4.60 3.56 -17.47
C ALA A 72 3.74 4.73 -17.98
N ASN A 73 3.05 5.44 -17.09
CA ASN A 73 2.24 6.62 -17.41
C ASN A 73 3.05 7.93 -17.29
N ASN A 74 4.38 7.86 -17.17
CA ASN A 74 5.29 8.99 -16.97
C ASN A 74 5.05 9.79 -15.68
N GLU A 75 4.43 9.18 -14.67
CA GLU A 75 4.28 9.77 -13.34
C GLU A 75 5.47 9.36 -12.48
N SER A 76 6.07 10.34 -11.79
CA SER A 76 7.19 10.06 -10.88
C SER A 76 6.66 9.80 -9.48
N PHE A 77 7.22 8.79 -8.81
CA PHE A 77 6.84 8.37 -7.47
C PHE A 77 8.06 8.33 -6.57
N MET A 78 7.80 8.46 -5.27
CA MET A 78 8.75 8.23 -4.20
C MET A 78 8.09 7.43 -3.09
N SER A 79 8.72 6.33 -2.70
CA SER A 79 8.37 5.64 -1.47
C SER A 79 9.36 5.98 -0.36
N VAL A 80 8.87 5.98 0.88
CA VAL A 80 9.71 6.06 2.08
C VAL A 80 9.39 4.87 2.96
N THR A 81 10.40 4.04 3.25
CA THR A 81 10.26 2.86 4.11
C THR A 81 11.15 3.01 5.33
N ALA A 82 10.59 2.80 6.52
CA ALA A 82 11.34 2.71 7.76
C ALA A 82 11.71 1.25 8.05
N HIS A 83 12.98 1.00 8.38
CA HIS A 83 13.44 -0.30 8.83
C HIS A 83 13.96 -0.19 10.26
N TYR A 84 13.60 -1.16 11.10
CA TYR A 84 14.01 -1.20 12.50
C TYR A 84 14.21 -2.65 12.97
N LEU A 85 14.93 -2.80 14.08
CA LEU A 85 15.03 -4.07 14.80
C LEU A 85 14.07 -4.01 16.00
N ASP A 86 13.27 -5.06 16.18
CA ASP A 86 12.48 -5.24 17.41
C ASP A 86 13.36 -5.77 18.56
N ASP A 87 12.74 -5.98 19.73
CA ASP A 87 13.43 -6.43 20.94
C ASP A 87 13.99 -7.86 20.79
N GLU A 88 13.46 -8.65 19.84
CA GLU A 88 13.94 -9.97 19.45
C GLU A 88 15.03 -9.93 18.35
N PHE A 89 15.55 -8.75 18.00
CA PHE A 89 16.53 -8.51 16.93
C PHE A 89 16.05 -8.97 15.55
N LYS A 90 14.75 -9.01 15.32
CA LYS A 90 14.18 -9.28 14.00
C LYS A 90 14.03 -7.97 13.24
N MET A 91 14.45 -8.01 11.97
CA MET A 91 14.30 -6.88 11.05
C MET A 91 12.85 -6.73 10.62
N ASN A 92 12.30 -5.54 10.83
CA ASN A 92 10.97 -5.14 10.41
C ASN A 92 11.08 -3.97 9.42
N SER A 93 10.17 -3.92 8.45
CA SER A 93 10.09 -2.87 7.43
C SER A 93 8.67 -2.34 7.36
N LEU A 94 8.50 -1.03 7.46
CA LEU A 94 7.21 -0.34 7.40
C LEU A 94 7.24 0.68 6.26
N LEU A 95 6.39 0.46 5.26
CA LEU A 95 6.13 1.48 4.25
C LEU A 95 5.38 2.64 4.90
N LEU A 96 5.99 3.81 4.92
CA LEU A 96 5.40 5.01 5.54
C LEU A 96 4.47 5.73 4.57
N ASP A 97 4.95 5.92 3.34
CA ASP A 97 4.15 6.55 2.28
C ASP A 97 4.70 6.20 0.88
N VAL A 98 3.83 6.33 -0.11
CA VAL A 98 4.14 6.36 -1.54
C VAL A 98 3.49 7.60 -2.12
N SER A 99 4.29 8.61 -2.45
CA SER A 99 3.80 9.90 -2.91
C SER A 99 4.19 10.13 -4.38
N ILE A 100 3.32 10.83 -5.11
CA ILE A 100 3.66 11.33 -6.45
C ILE A 100 4.59 12.53 -6.30
N LEU A 101 5.69 12.52 -7.06
CA LEU A 101 6.64 13.63 -7.14
C LEU A 101 6.26 14.55 -8.30
N PHE A 102 5.85 15.77 -7.96
CA PHE A 102 5.57 16.84 -8.93
C PHE A 102 6.77 17.79 -9.13
N VAL A 103 7.94 17.43 -8.57
CA VAL A 103 9.14 18.25 -8.55
C VAL A 103 10.33 17.48 -9.12
N PRO A 104 11.36 18.16 -9.67
CA PRO A 104 12.57 17.50 -10.12
C PRO A 104 13.25 16.73 -8.98
N HIS A 105 13.86 15.58 -9.28
CA HIS A 105 14.51 14.68 -8.31
C HIS A 105 15.88 15.20 -7.86
N THR A 106 15.96 16.47 -7.47
CA THR A 106 17.15 17.03 -6.83
C THR A 106 17.24 16.55 -5.39
N SER A 107 18.45 16.48 -4.83
CA SER A 107 18.67 16.09 -3.43
C SER A 107 17.88 16.96 -2.46
N ALA A 108 17.80 18.26 -2.70
CA ALA A 108 17.03 19.21 -1.88
C ALA A 108 15.53 18.88 -1.88
N ASN A 109 14.95 18.60 -3.05
CA ASN A 109 13.53 18.27 -3.18
C ASN A 109 13.20 16.94 -2.52
N LEU A 110 13.97 15.87 -2.81
CA LEU A 110 13.76 14.56 -2.20
C LEU A 110 13.91 14.60 -0.68
N SER A 111 14.89 15.36 -0.17
CA SER A 111 15.02 15.59 1.27
C SER A 111 13.80 16.30 1.85
N SER A 112 13.24 17.30 1.15
CA SER A 112 12.05 17.99 1.60
C SER A 112 10.83 17.07 1.63
N GLU A 113 10.62 16.24 0.61
CA GLU A 113 9.49 15.31 0.56
C GLU A 113 9.61 14.22 1.65
N THR A 114 10.82 13.67 1.84
CA THR A 114 11.09 12.71 2.92
C THR A 114 10.72 13.30 4.29
N LEU A 115 11.10 14.55 4.56
CA LEU A 115 10.83 15.21 5.83
C LEU A 115 9.33 15.48 6.06
N LYS A 116 8.54 15.68 5.01
CA LYS A 116 7.08 15.82 5.14
C LYS A 116 6.45 14.50 5.59
N ILE A 117 6.89 13.39 5.01
CA ILE A 117 6.37 12.05 5.33
C ILE A 117 6.71 11.66 6.78
N VAL A 118 7.95 11.91 7.21
CA VAL A 118 8.45 11.48 8.54
C VAL A 118 7.90 12.36 9.69
N LYS A 119 7.44 13.57 9.42
CA LYS A 119 6.93 14.50 10.44
C LYS A 119 5.40 14.44 10.64
N ASN A 120 4.68 13.68 9.82
CA ASN A 120 3.22 13.49 9.87
C ASN A 120 2.81 12.26 10.71
#